data_AF-A0AA39VMY8-F1
#
_entry.id   AF-A0AA39VMY8-F1
#
_cell.length_a   1.000
_cell.length_b   1.000
_cell.length_c   1.000
_cell.angle_alpha   90.00
_cell.angle_beta   90.00
_cell.angle_gamma   90.00
#
_symmetry.space_group_name_H-M   'P 1'
#
loop_
_entity.id
_entity.type
_entity.pdbx_description
1 polymer ?
#
loop_
_entity_poly.entity_id
_entity_poly.type
_entity_poly.pdbx_seq_one_letter_code
_entity_poly.pdbx_strand_id
1 'polypeptide(L)'
;MNEMNDLEHKRISIEERKHALKKSEKDDLRTEMMLSMYASVTKIIPDLNEQSKVSGYIVDRDKNVVEKFEYDPAKMTDFDICQSIWKAINSS
;
A
#
# COMPACT_ATOMS: atom_id res chain seq x y z
N MET A 1 -5.53 -30.13 39.49
CA MET A 1 -6.35 -30.24 38.26
C MET A 1 -6.63 -28.89 37.61
N ASN A 2 -6.72 -27.79 38.38
CA ASN A 2 -6.99 -26.44 37.85
C ASN A 2 -5.81 -25.82 37.07
N GLU A 3 -4.59 -25.93 37.59
CA GLU A 3 -3.39 -25.36 36.94
C GLU A 3 -3.10 -25.94 35.56
N MET A 4 -3.36 -27.24 35.37
CA MET A 4 -3.18 -27.90 34.08
C MET A 4 -4.18 -27.37 33.05
N ASN A 5 -5.42 -27.10 33.46
CA ASN A 5 -6.44 -26.51 32.60
C ASN A 5 -6.10 -25.05 32.25
N ASP A 6 -5.63 -24.28 33.22
CA ASP A 6 -5.20 -22.88 33.00
C ASP A 6 -4.00 -22.79 32.03
N LEU A 7 -3.07 -23.74 32.12
CA LEU A 7 -1.93 -23.83 31.19
C LEU A 7 -2.37 -24.22 29.77
N GLU A 8 -3.33 -25.14 29.64
CA GLU A 8 -3.89 -25.53 28.34
C GLU A 8 -4.58 -24.34 27.65
N HIS A 9 -5.40 -23.59 28.39
CA HIS A 9 -6.04 -22.37 27.87
C HIS A 9 -5.02 -21.32 27.43
N LYS A 10 -3.93 -21.14 28.20
CA LYS A 10 -2.83 -20.24 27.81
C LYS A 10 -2.15 -20.73 26.53
N ARG A 11 -1.91 -22.04 26.38
CA ARG A 11 -1.29 -22.61 25.17
C ARG A 11 -2.15 -22.31 23.94
N ILE A 12 -3.46 -22.59 24.02
CA ILE A 12 -4.41 -22.31 22.94
C ILE A 12 -4.38 -20.82 22.58
N SER A 13 -4.46 -19.92 23.57
CA SER A 13 -4.41 -18.48 23.32
C SER A 13 -3.10 -18.01 22.65
N ILE A 14 -1.97 -18.61 23.03
CA ILE A 14 -0.67 -18.31 22.39
C ILE A 14 -0.65 -18.82 20.95
N GLU A 15 -1.16 -20.02 20.69
CA GLU A 15 -1.23 -20.60 19.35
C GLU A 15 -2.13 -19.78 18.42
N GLU A 16 -3.29 -19.32 18.90
CA GLU A 16 -4.19 -18.43 18.17
C GLU A 16 -3.53 -17.10 17.81
N ARG A 17 -2.85 -16.46 18.78
CA ARG A 17 -2.10 -15.22 18.54
C ARG A 17 -0.97 -15.41 17.53
N LYS A 18 -0.24 -16.52 17.63
CA LYS A 18 0.83 -16.87 16.68
C LYS A 18 0.28 -17.07 15.27
N HIS A 19 -0.88 -17.71 15.14
CA HIS A 19 -1.54 -17.87 13.85
C HIS A 19 -2.00 -16.54 13.27
N ALA A 20 -2.63 -15.68 14.08
CA ALA A 20 -3.05 -14.35 13.68
C ALA A 20 -1.88 -13.49 13.21
N LEU A 21 -0.75 -13.52 13.93
CA LEU A 21 0.47 -12.80 13.56
C LEU A 21 1.01 -13.26 12.21
N LYS A 22 1.16 -14.58 12.00
CA LYS A 22 1.61 -15.13 10.72
C LYS A 22 0.71 -14.74 9.54
N LYS A 23 -0.60 -14.64 9.78
CA LYS A 23 -1.54 -14.19 8.77
C LYS A 23 -1.32 -12.71 8.44
N SER A 24 -1.17 -11.86 9.46
CA SER A 24 -0.87 -10.43 9.27
C SER A 24 0.42 -10.23 8.49
N GLU A 25 1.52 -10.89 8.87
CA GLU A 25 2.81 -10.79 8.18
C GLU A 25 2.70 -11.18 6.70
N LYS A 26 1.91 -12.20 6.40
CA LYS A 26 1.65 -12.63 5.02
C LYS A 26 0.85 -11.59 4.23
N ASP A 27 -0.16 -10.99 4.86
CA ASP A 27 -1.00 -9.96 4.23
C ASP A 27 -0.20 -8.66 4.00
N ASP A 28 0.69 -8.30 4.93
CA ASP A 28 1.62 -7.17 4.81
C ASP A 28 2.59 -7.39 3.65
N LEU A 29 3.24 -8.56 3.58
CA LEU A 29 4.13 -8.92 2.47
C LEU A 29 3.41 -8.87 1.13
N ARG A 30 2.17 -9.38 1.07
CA ARG A 30 1.36 -9.35 -0.15
C ARG A 30 1.07 -7.91 -0.58
N THR A 31 0.79 -7.02 0.37
CA THR A 31 0.55 -5.61 0.12
C THR A 31 1.81 -4.93 -0.41
N GLU A 32 2.96 -5.17 0.20
CA GLU A 32 4.26 -4.65 -0.25
C GLU A 32 4.61 -5.11 -1.67
N MET A 33 4.42 -6.40 -1.97
CA MET A 33 4.67 -6.95 -3.31
C MET A 33 3.76 -6.31 -4.36
N MET A 34 2.48 -6.09 -4.04
CA MET A 34 1.53 -5.46 -4.94
C MET A 34 1.88 -3.99 -5.20
N LEU A 35 2.25 -3.24 -4.17
CA LEU A 35 2.71 -1.85 -4.32
C LEU A 35 3.99 -1.77 -5.15
N SER A 36 4.95 -2.67 -4.91
CA SER A 36 6.19 -2.75 -5.69
C SER A 36 5.92 -3.07 -7.16
N MET A 37 4.99 -3.99 -7.44
CA MET A 37 4.56 -4.30 -8.79
C MET A 37 3.99 -3.06 -9.49
N TYR A 38 3.08 -2.32 -8.85
CA TYR A 38 2.53 -1.10 -9.44
C TYR A 38 3.60 -0.04 -9.69
N ALA A 39 4.46 0.23 -8.72
CA ALA A 39 5.54 1.20 -8.84
C ALA A 39 6.52 0.85 -9.98
N SER A 40 6.75 -0.44 -10.25
CA SER A 40 7.62 -0.87 -11.35
C SER A 40 7.08 -0.54 -12.74
N VAL A 41 5.76 -0.40 -12.89
CA VAL A 41 5.10 -0.05 -14.15
C VAL A 41 4.83 1.44 -14.24
N THR A 42 4.30 2.04 -13.16
CA THR A 42 3.82 3.42 -13.19
C THR A 42 4.89 4.43 -12.83
N LYS A 43 6.00 4.01 -12.21
CA LYS A 43 7.01 4.90 -11.63
C LYS A 43 6.44 5.85 -10.56
N ILE A 44 5.27 5.54 -10.00
CA ILE A 44 4.58 6.40 -9.02
C ILE A 44 4.85 5.94 -7.60
N ILE A 45 5.10 6.92 -6.73
CA ILE A 45 5.04 6.80 -5.27
C ILE A 45 3.83 7.60 -4.79
N PRO A 46 2.71 6.95 -4.41
CA PRO A 46 1.52 7.66 -3.95
C PRO A 46 1.71 8.23 -2.53
N ASP A 47 1.09 9.37 -2.23
CA ASP A 47 0.93 9.83 -0.86
C ASP A 47 -0.24 9.10 -0.19
N LEU A 48 0.04 8.39 0.90
CA LEU A 48 -0.95 7.60 1.64
C LEU A 48 -1.49 8.32 2.88
N ASN A 49 -0.98 9.52 3.20
CA ASN A 49 -1.35 10.23 4.42
C ASN A 49 -2.63 11.07 4.23
N GLU A 50 -2.87 11.59 3.03
CA GLU A 50 -4.00 12.48 2.73
C GLU A 50 -5.01 11.79 1.82
N GLN A 51 -6.23 11.56 2.33
CA GLN A 51 -7.30 10.85 1.59
C GLN A 51 -8.24 11.78 0.81
N SER A 52 -8.17 13.10 1.06
CA SER A 52 -9.00 14.11 0.37
C SER A 52 -8.61 14.32 -1.09
N LYS A 53 -7.44 13.84 -1.50
CA LYS A 53 -6.89 14.09 -2.84
C LYS A 53 -6.08 12.91 -3.36
N VAL A 54 -5.94 12.84 -4.67
CA VAL A 54 -5.05 11.89 -5.33
C VAL A 54 -3.71 12.59 -5.56
N SER A 55 -2.69 12.23 -4.79
CA SER A 55 -1.39 12.90 -4.86
C SER A 55 -0.21 11.95 -4.69
N GLY A 56 0.98 12.41 -5.07
CA GLY A 56 2.19 11.63 -4.99
C GLY A 56 3.29 12.18 -5.88
N TYR A 57 4.24 11.31 -6.21
CA TYR A 57 5.41 11.63 -7.04
C TYR A 57 5.54 10.63 -8.18
N ILE A 58 5.88 11.12 -9.37
CA ILE A 58 6.38 10.32 -10.49
C ILE A 58 7.91 10.38 -10.45
N VAL A 59 8.55 9.22 -10.41
CA VAL A 59 10.00 9.09 -10.20
C VAL A 59 10.65 8.36 -11.38
N ASP A 60 11.44 9.07 -12.18
CA ASP A 60 12.26 8.46 -13.21
C ASP A 60 13.72 8.40 -12.74
N ARG A 61 14.21 7.19 -12.46
CA ARG A 61 15.60 6.97 -12.00
C ARG A 61 16.63 7.20 -13.09
N ASP A 62 16.30 6.88 -14.34
CA ASP A 62 17.22 6.99 -15.46
C ASP A 62 17.44 8.46 -15.82
N LYS A 63 16.39 9.27 -15.65
CA LYS A 63 16.39 10.71 -15.93
C LYS A 63 16.65 11.57 -14.68
N ASN A 64 16.72 10.96 -13.50
CA ASN A 64 16.83 11.63 -12.20
C ASN A 64 15.73 12.69 -12.00
N VAL A 65 14.50 12.38 -12.40
CA VAL A 65 13.32 13.27 -12.32
C VAL A 65 12.42 12.84 -11.17
N VAL A 66 11.93 13.82 -10.41
CA VAL A 66 10.88 13.66 -9.41
C VAL A 66 9.84 14.75 -9.65
N GLU A 67 8.68 14.38 -10.17
CA GLU A 67 7.57 15.30 -10.43
C GLU A 67 6.44 15.04 -9.42
N LYS A 68 5.99 16.09 -8.73
CA LYS A 68 4.86 16.00 -7.81
C LYS A 68 3.54 16.20 -8.56
N PHE A 69 2.54 15.38 -8.27
CA PHE A 69 1.17 15.57 -8.75
C PHE A 69 0.17 15.66 -7.60
N GLU A 70 -0.94 16.36 -7.85
CA GLU A 70 -2.04 16.52 -6.92
C GLU A 70 -3.35 16.80 -7.69
N TYR A 71 -4.36 15.97 -7.46
CA TYR A 71 -5.67 16.07 -8.09
C TYR A 71 -6.78 16.04 -7.05
N ASP A 72 -7.77 16.90 -7.23
CA ASP A 72 -8.97 16.98 -6.37
C ASP A 72 -10.10 16.14 -6.98
N PRO A 73 -10.51 15.02 -6.36
CA PRO A 73 -11.59 14.17 -6.83
C PRO A 73 -12.95 14.86 -6.90
N ALA A 74 -13.12 16.01 -6.22
CA ALA A 74 -14.34 16.81 -6.32
C ALA A 74 -14.38 17.67 -7.60
N LYS A 75 -13.22 17.91 -8.24
CA LYS A 75 -13.10 18.75 -9.43
C LYS A 75 -12.91 17.97 -10.73
N MET A 76 -12.45 16.72 -10.64
CA MET A 76 -12.13 15.89 -11.80
C MET A 76 -12.71 14.50 -11.63
N THR A 77 -13.14 13.87 -12.72
CA THR A 77 -13.58 12.48 -12.68
C THR A 77 -12.39 11.55 -12.50
N ASP A 78 -12.63 10.34 -11.98
CA ASP A 78 -11.59 9.30 -11.89
C ASP A 78 -10.93 9.03 -13.25
N PHE A 79 -11.71 9.11 -14.34
CA PHE A 79 -11.21 8.96 -15.70
C PHE A 79 -10.23 10.08 -16.08
N ASP A 80 -10.59 11.34 -15.83
CA ASP A 80 -9.75 12.50 -16.15
C ASP A 80 -8.44 12.48 -15.35
N ILE A 81 -8.52 12.10 -14.06
CA ILE A 81 -7.35 11.93 -13.20
C ILE A 81 -6.45 10.83 -13.75
N CYS A 82 -7.00 9.64 -14.03
CA CYS A 82 -6.24 8.52 -14.59
C CYS A 82 -5.57 8.90 -15.91
N GLN A 83 -6.31 9.55 -16.81
CA GLN A 83 -5.79 9.98 -18.11
C GLN A 83 -4.66 11.00 -17.95
N SER A 84 -4.78 11.93 -17.02
CA SER A 84 -3.75 12.94 -16.73
C SER A 84 -2.48 12.30 -16.19
N ILE A 85 -2.62 11.37 -15.24
CA ILE A 85 -1.49 10.60 -14.67
C ILE A 85 -0.80 9.78 -15.77
N TRP A 86 -1.54 9.04 -16.59
CA TRP A 86 -0.94 8.24 -17.67
C TRP A 86 -0.24 9.08 -18.71
N LYS A 87 -0.75 10.28 -19.03
CA LYS A 87 -0.04 11.22 -19.89
C LYS A 87 1.29 11.65 -19.27
N ALA A 88 1.30 12.01 -17.99
CA ALA A 88 2.51 12.42 -17.28
C ALA A 88 3.58 11.31 -17.23
N ILE A 89 3.17 10.06 -16.96
CA ILE A 89 4.08 8.89 -16.97
C ILE A 89 4.73 8.72 -18.34
N ASN A 90 3.96 8.86 -19.43
CA ASN A 90 4.46 8.64 -20.79
C ASN A 90 5.26 9.82 -21.34
N SER A 91 5.08 11.02 -20.79
CA SER A 91 5.89 12.20 -21.14
C SER A 91 7.17 12.32 -20.33
N SER A 92 7.24 11.66 -19.17
CA SER A 92 8.38 11.70 -18.25
C SER A 92 9.61 11.00 -18.79
#